data_AF-A0A7W1YFW7-F1
#
_entry.id   AF-A0A7W1YFW7-F1
#
_cell.length_a   1.000
_cell.length_b   1.000
_cell.length_c   1.000
_cell.angle_alpha   90.00
_cell.angle_beta   90.00
_cell.angle_gamma   90.00
#
_symmetry.space_group_name_H-M   'P 1'
#
loop_
_entity.id
_entity.type
_entity.pdbx_description
1 polymer ?
#
loop_
_entity_poly.entity_id
_entity_poly.type
_entity_poly.pdbx_seq_one_letter_code
_entity_poly.pdbx_strand_id
1 'polypeptide(L)'
;MNKITSNDIELFETKYKLQLPPQYKAFLLEFNGGYPEKSNFIISDDEGVSLVNKFYGIGEESGDLGETFEILEGEIPDGFISIADDPAGNEICKDISGCKLIEKYKKDASKKK
;
A
#
# COMPACT_ATOMS: atom_id res chain seq x y z
N MET A 1 15.59 5.40 -4.82
CA MET A 1 14.89 4.11 -4.78
C MET A 1 15.90 3.06 -4.41
N ASN A 2 15.75 2.50 -3.22
CA ASN A 2 16.59 1.42 -2.74
C ASN A 2 16.18 0.13 -3.44
N LYS A 3 17.14 -0.62 -3.99
CA LYS A 3 16.84 -1.87 -4.69
C LYS A 3 16.83 -3.01 -3.69
N ILE A 4 15.73 -3.76 -3.68
CA ILE A 4 15.55 -4.91 -2.78
C ILE A 4 15.69 -6.23 -3.53
N THR A 5 15.79 -7.31 -2.77
CA THR A 5 15.90 -8.69 -3.22
C THR A 5 14.68 -9.51 -2.80
N SER A 6 14.53 -10.71 -3.35
CA SER A 6 13.49 -11.64 -2.91
C SER A 6 13.61 -11.99 -1.43
N ASN A 7 14.83 -12.03 -0.90
CA ASN A 7 15.07 -12.29 0.52
C ASN A 7 14.53 -11.17 1.41
N ASP A 8 14.62 -9.91 0.97
CA ASP A 8 14.04 -8.77 1.72
C ASP A 8 12.51 -8.89 1.79
N ILE A 9 11.88 -9.34 0.70
CA ILE A 9 10.44 -9.62 0.67
C ILE A 9 10.09 -10.81 1.57
N GLU A 10 10.88 -11.88 1.55
CA GLU A 10 10.66 -13.05 2.43
C GLU A 10 10.78 -12.68 3.92
N LEU A 11 11.73 -11.81 4.26
CA LEU A 11 11.88 -11.27 5.62
C LEU A 11 10.66 -10.42 6.01
N PHE A 12 10.16 -9.59 5.09
CA PHE A 12 8.93 -8.81 5.30
C PHE A 12 7.71 -9.71 5.53
N GLU A 13 7.46 -10.68 4.63
CA GLU A 13 6.38 -11.66 4.72
C GLU A 13 6.45 -12.45 6.03
N THR A 14 7.65 -12.85 6.45
CA THR A 14 7.90 -13.57 7.71
C THR A 14 7.63 -12.69 8.93
N LYS A 15 8.12 -11.43 8.93
CA LYS A 15 7.94 -10.49 10.04
C LYS A 15 6.46 -10.25 10.32
N TYR A 16 5.68 -9.99 9.27
CA TYR A 16 4.26 -9.63 9.38
C TYR A 16 3.30 -10.81 9.19
N LYS A 17 3.84 -12.04 9.06
CA LYS A 17 3.06 -13.29 8.91
C LYS A 17 2.00 -13.21 7.82
N LEU A 18 2.39 -12.65 6.68
CA LEU A 18 1.51 -12.47 5.52
C LEU A 18 2.14 -13.06 4.25
N GLN A 19 1.37 -13.10 3.17
CA GLN A 19 1.85 -13.50 1.85
C GLN A 19 1.43 -12.44 0.84
N LEU A 20 2.39 -11.81 0.20
CA LEU A 20 2.15 -10.81 -0.84
C LEU A 20 1.83 -11.51 -2.18
N PRO A 21 0.86 -10.99 -2.95
CA PRO A 21 0.54 -11.51 -4.27
C PRO A 21 1.78 -11.49 -5.19
N PRO A 22 1.98 -12.50 -6.06
CA PRO A 22 3.15 -12.57 -6.95
C PRO A 22 3.37 -11.30 -7.79
N GLN A 23 2.28 -10.67 -8.26
CA GLN A 23 2.33 -9.43 -9.03
C GLN A 23 2.87 -8.25 -8.20
N TYR A 24 2.51 -8.18 -6.91
CA TYR A 24 3.00 -7.12 -6.03
C TYR A 24 4.46 -7.34 -5.63
N LYS A 25 4.88 -8.61 -5.46
CA LYS A 25 6.30 -8.94 -5.28
C LYS A 25 7.16 -8.52 -6.48
N ALA A 26 6.67 -8.76 -7.70
CA ALA A 26 7.35 -8.30 -8.92
C ALA A 26 7.47 -6.78 -8.97
N PHE A 27 6.40 -6.05 -8.60
CA PHE A 27 6.42 -4.59 -8.49
C PHE A 27 7.47 -4.10 -7.48
N LEU A 28 7.53 -4.71 -6.28
CA LEU A 28 8.51 -4.34 -5.25
C LEU A 28 9.96 -4.62 -5.68
N LEU A 29 10.21 -5.71 -6.42
CA LEU A 29 11.54 -6.02 -6.96
C LEU A 29 11.98 -5.07 -8.08
N GLU A 30 11.03 -4.58 -8.89
CA GLU A 30 11.31 -3.70 -10.02
C GLU A 30 11.47 -2.24 -9.60
N PHE A 31 10.55 -1.75 -8.75
CA PHE A 31 10.44 -0.33 -8.41
C PHE A 31 10.70 -0.03 -6.93
N ASN A 32 10.29 -0.94 -6.04
CA ASN A 32 10.29 -0.76 -4.58
C ASN A 32 9.61 0.55 -4.12
N GLY A 33 8.36 0.74 -4.52
CA GLY A 33 7.58 1.95 -4.22
C GLY A 33 7.82 3.07 -5.23
N GLY A 34 7.65 4.32 -4.78
CA GLY A 34 7.93 5.52 -5.57
C GLY A 34 6.70 6.26 -6.09
N TYR A 35 6.96 7.26 -6.93
CA TYR A 35 5.94 8.14 -7.50
C TYR A 35 5.60 7.69 -8.92
N PRO A 36 4.32 7.42 -9.23
CA PRO A 36 3.95 6.97 -10.57
C PRO A 36 4.04 8.11 -11.59
N GLU A 37 4.49 7.78 -12.81
CA GLU A 37 4.39 8.71 -13.94
C GLU A 37 2.94 8.98 -14.35
N LYS A 38 2.08 7.96 -14.22
CA LYS A 38 0.63 8.07 -14.40
C LYS A 38 -0.06 7.74 -13.09
N SER A 39 -0.60 8.76 -12.44
CA SER A 39 -1.22 8.63 -11.12
C SER A 39 -2.67 8.15 -11.16
N ASN A 40 -3.38 8.28 -12.29
CA ASN A 40 -4.79 7.88 -12.34
C ASN A 40 -5.01 6.37 -12.40
N PHE A 41 -6.03 5.89 -11.69
CA PHE A 41 -6.56 4.54 -11.82
C PHE A 41 -8.08 4.55 -11.64
N ILE A 42 -8.76 3.54 -12.20
CA ILE A 42 -10.21 3.36 -12.05
C ILE A 42 -10.44 2.42 -10.87
N ILE A 43 -11.21 2.86 -9.88
CA ILE A 43 -11.60 2.01 -8.74
C ILE A 43 -12.66 1.00 -9.21
N SER A 44 -13.73 1.52 -9.83
CA SER A 44 -14.81 0.78 -10.47
C SER A 44 -15.61 1.70 -11.39
N ASP A 45 -16.51 1.15 -12.20
CA ASP A 45 -17.41 1.95 -13.04
C ASP A 45 -18.31 2.88 -12.20
N ASP A 46 -18.68 2.47 -10.97
CA ASP A 46 -19.55 3.23 -10.08
C ASP A 46 -18.79 4.27 -9.23
N GLU A 47 -17.57 3.95 -8.78
CA GLU A 47 -16.76 4.84 -7.91
C GLU A 47 -15.83 5.77 -8.70
N GLY A 48 -15.59 5.47 -9.98
CA GLY A 48 -14.84 6.34 -10.89
C GLY A 48 -13.33 6.26 -10.74
N VAL A 49 -12.67 7.41 -10.90
CA VAL A 49 -11.21 7.54 -11.00
C VAL A 49 -10.64 8.11 -9.70
N SER A 50 -9.55 7.50 -9.24
CA SER A 50 -8.74 7.98 -8.13
C SER A 50 -7.30 8.21 -8.58
N LEU A 51 -6.48 8.75 -7.68
CA LEU A 51 -5.09 9.11 -7.92
C LEU A 51 -4.18 8.39 -6.93
N VAL A 52 -3.07 7.89 -7.42
CA VAL A 52 -1.94 7.47 -6.60
C VAL A 52 -0.99 8.66 -6.46
N ASN A 53 -0.71 9.05 -5.23
CA ASN A 53 0.36 9.99 -4.90
C ASN A 53 1.68 9.24 -4.75
N LYS A 54 1.77 8.25 -3.85
CA LYS A 54 3.01 7.51 -3.62
C LYS A 54 2.75 6.03 -3.31
N PHE A 55 3.49 5.15 -3.98
CA PHE A 55 3.59 3.74 -3.60
C PHE A 55 4.60 3.54 -2.48
N TYR A 56 4.26 2.66 -1.54
CA TYR A 56 5.14 2.29 -0.45
C TYR A 56 6.18 1.24 -0.87
N GLY A 57 7.39 1.38 -0.34
CA GLY A 57 8.53 0.49 -0.58
C GLY A 57 9.03 -0.11 0.72
N ILE A 58 9.78 -1.21 0.65
CA ILE A 58 10.41 -1.83 1.82
C ILE A 58 11.74 -1.11 2.10
N GLY A 59 11.90 -0.63 3.32
CA GLY A 59 13.09 0.07 3.81
C GLY A 59 13.26 1.47 3.25
N GLU A 60 12.21 2.12 2.76
CA GLU A 60 12.27 3.49 2.25
C GLU A 60 12.14 4.50 3.39
N GLU A 61 12.98 5.54 3.42
CA GLU A 61 12.97 6.55 4.50
C GLU A 61 11.64 7.33 4.60
N SER A 62 10.91 7.40 3.49
CA SER A 62 9.57 7.97 3.43
C SER A 62 8.68 7.02 2.66
N GLY A 63 7.53 6.66 3.22
CA GLY A 63 6.63 5.69 2.62
C GLY A 63 7.13 4.26 2.77
N ASP A 64 7.65 3.91 3.94
CA ASP A 64 7.99 2.53 4.26
C ASP A 64 6.72 1.69 4.38
N LEU A 65 6.68 0.58 3.67
CA LEU A 65 5.56 -0.35 3.67
C LEU A 65 5.37 -0.99 5.05
N GLY A 66 6.47 -1.27 5.76
CA GLY A 66 6.43 -1.88 7.09
C GLY A 66 5.89 -0.91 8.14
N GLU A 67 6.43 0.30 8.19
CA GLU A 67 5.96 1.36 9.07
C GLU A 67 4.47 1.66 8.81
N THR A 68 4.07 1.74 7.54
CA THR A 68 2.67 1.98 7.18
C THR A 68 1.77 0.83 7.63
N PHE A 69 2.23 -0.42 7.46
CA PHE A 69 1.50 -1.60 7.93
C PHE A 69 1.31 -1.59 9.45
N GLU A 70 2.35 -1.25 10.21
CA GLU A 70 2.29 -1.12 11.68
C GLU A 70 1.36 0.04 12.11
N ILE A 71 1.41 1.18 11.43
CA ILE A 71 0.54 2.35 11.73
C ILE A 71 -0.94 2.04 11.49
N LEU A 72 -1.25 1.23 10.48
CA LEU A 72 -2.63 0.89 10.09
C LEU A 72 -3.14 -0.42 10.70
N GLU A 73 -2.38 -1.03 11.62
CA GLU A 73 -2.80 -2.26 12.29
C GLU A 73 -4.14 -2.03 13.03
N GLY A 74 -5.14 -2.87 12.74
CA GLY A 74 -6.50 -2.74 13.28
C GLY A 74 -7.35 -1.66 12.63
N GLU A 75 -6.78 -0.84 11.74
CA GLU A 75 -7.52 0.13 10.94
C GLU A 75 -8.01 -0.51 9.63
N ILE A 76 -7.15 -1.16 8.87
CA ILE A 76 -7.56 -1.82 7.61
C ILE A 76 -8.14 -3.22 7.87
N PRO A 77 -9.13 -3.68 7.08
CA PRO A 77 -9.68 -5.03 7.22
C PRO A 77 -8.60 -6.11 7.07
N ASP A 78 -8.77 -7.22 7.81
CA ASP A 78 -7.90 -8.38 7.68
C ASP A 78 -7.84 -8.87 6.23
N GLY A 79 -6.65 -9.29 5.79
CA GLY A 79 -6.42 -9.72 4.41
C GLY A 79 -6.19 -8.57 3.43
N PHE A 80 -6.12 -7.32 3.89
CA PHE A 80 -5.70 -6.18 3.10
C PHE A 80 -4.36 -5.61 3.57
N ILE A 81 -3.64 -5.00 2.64
CA ILE A 81 -2.44 -4.20 2.91
C ILE A 81 -2.57 -2.86 2.19
N SER A 82 -2.22 -1.76 2.87
CA SER A 82 -2.08 -0.48 2.17
C SER A 82 -0.80 -0.49 1.35
N ILE A 83 -0.91 -0.17 0.05
CA ILE A 83 0.22 -0.20 -0.89
C ILE A 83 0.61 1.19 -1.38
N ALA A 84 -0.25 2.18 -1.16
CA ALA A 84 -0.05 3.56 -1.59
C ALA A 84 -1.01 4.52 -0.88
N ASP A 85 -0.72 5.82 -0.96
CA ASP A 85 -1.68 6.89 -0.68
C ASP A 85 -2.14 7.63 -1.93
N ASP A 86 -3.25 8.35 -1.80
CA ASP A 86 -3.69 9.40 -2.72
C ASP A 86 -3.20 10.81 -2.25
N PRO A 87 -3.35 11.86 -3.07
CA PRO A 87 -2.96 13.22 -2.67
C PRO A 87 -3.76 13.81 -1.49
N ALA A 88 -4.89 13.21 -1.12
CA ALA A 88 -5.71 13.59 0.02
C ALA A 88 -5.36 12.81 1.31
N GLY A 89 -4.42 11.85 1.22
CA GLY A 89 -4.00 11.00 2.34
C GLY A 89 -4.92 9.80 2.60
N ASN A 90 -5.76 9.41 1.63
CA ASN A 90 -6.50 8.15 1.71
C ASN A 90 -5.59 6.98 1.33
N GLU A 91 -5.85 5.82 1.95
CA GLU A 91 -5.06 4.60 1.75
C GLU A 91 -5.64 3.76 0.62
N ILE A 92 -4.79 3.38 -0.33
CA ILE A 92 -5.10 2.47 -1.43
C ILE A 92 -4.71 1.06 -0.99
N CYS A 93 -5.71 0.22 -0.71
CA CYS A 93 -5.49 -1.09 -0.12
C CYS A 93 -5.66 -2.22 -1.15
N LYS A 94 -4.75 -3.18 -1.11
CA LYS A 94 -4.77 -4.40 -1.91
C LYS A 94 -5.17 -5.59 -1.06
N ASP A 95 -6.14 -6.37 -1.56
CA ASP A 95 -6.42 -7.68 -1.00
C ASP A 95 -5.26 -8.64 -1.31
N ILE A 96 -4.68 -9.19 -0.24
CA ILE A 96 -3.61 -10.19 -0.28
C ILE A 96 -4.13 -11.62 -0.04
N SER A 97 -5.38 -11.77 0.40
CA SER A 97 -6.14 -13.03 0.42
C SER A 97 -6.64 -13.47 -0.97
N GLY A 98 -6.63 -12.55 -1.96
CA GLY A 98 -6.83 -12.84 -3.37
C GLY A 98 -8.11 -12.28 -4.01
N CYS A 99 -8.90 -11.45 -3.31
CA CYS A 99 -10.28 -11.11 -3.70
C CYS A 99 -10.72 -9.64 -3.43
N LYS A 100 -10.01 -8.60 -3.94
CA LYS A 100 -10.48 -7.22 -4.32
C LYS A 100 -9.47 -6.08 -4.05
N LEU A 101 -9.74 -4.89 -4.57
CA LEU A 101 -9.15 -3.62 -4.09
C LEU A 101 -10.20 -2.92 -3.23
N ILE A 102 -9.80 -2.26 -2.14
CA ILE A 102 -10.67 -1.36 -1.38
C ILE A 102 -9.94 -0.03 -1.15
N GLU A 103 -10.63 1.09 -1.30
CA GLU A 103 -10.16 2.38 -0.78
C GLU A 103 -10.73 2.58 0.64
N LYS A 104 -9.87 2.96 1.60
CA LYS A 104 -10.32 3.31 2.95
C LYS A 104 -10.07 4.80 3.20
N TYR A 105 -11.14 5.53 3.49
CA TYR A 105 -11.08 6.94 3.90
C TYR A 105 -10.52 7.07 5.32
N LYS A 106 -9.43 7.84 5.49
CA LYS A 106 -9.04 8.35 6.81
C LYS A 106 -9.98 9.50 7.17
N LYS A 107 -10.82 9.31 8.19
CA LYS A 107 -11.57 10.43 8.77
C LYS A 107 -10.58 11.34 9.51
N ASP A 108 -10.56 12.61 9.13
CA ASP A 108 -9.84 13.69 9.80
C ASP A 108 -9.96 13.62 11.33
N ALA A 109 -8.83 13.46 12.02
CA ALA A 109 -8.71 13.62 13.47
C ALA A 109 -8.60 15.10 13.89
N SER A 110 -9.22 16.02 13.15
CA SER A 110 -9.21 17.47 13.41
C SER A 110 -10.57 17.96 13.90
N LYS A 111 -11.09 17.34 14.96
CA LYS A 111 -12.00 18.02 15.91
C LYS A 111 -11.61 17.69 17.36
N LYS A 112 -10.51 18.28 17.82
CA LYS A 112 -10.37 18.59 19.24
C LYS A 112 -10.98 19.98 19.48
N LYS A 113 -12.09 19.94 20.24
CA LYS A 113 -12.85 20.99 20.94
C LYS A 113 -12.41 22.44 20.76
#